data_AF-W4P7I3-F1
#
_entry.id   AF-W4P7I3-F1
#
_cell.length_a   1.000
_cell.length_b   1.000
_cell.length_c   1.000
_cell.angle_alpha   90.00
_cell.angle_beta   90.00
_cell.angle_gamma   90.00
#
_symmetry.space_group_name_H-M   'P 1'
#
loop_
_entity.id
_entity.type
_entity.pdbx_description
1 polymer ?
#
loop_
_entity_poly.entity_id
_entity_poly.type
_entity_poly.pdbx_seq_one_letter_code
_entity_poly.pdbx_strand_id
1 'polypeptide(L)'
;MINKEVDLSVSCYGKVKGRMYDLVILPWGATEPHNLHLPYLTDCILSHDVAVEAALLAQQMYDIHCMVMPAVTMGSQNPGQRELPFCIHTRYETQKAILTDIVASLYAQGFRKLVIVNGHGGNTFKSMIRDLSVDYPDFLIASSEWFAVLKAGDFFEDPAIMPMNWKHL
;
A
#
# COMPACT_ATOMS: atom_id res chain seq x y z
N MET A 1 -18.90 -0.59 -5.10
CA MET A 1 -19.23 0.35 -6.21
C MET A 1 -17.93 0.98 -6.69
N ILE A 2 -17.72 1.14 -7.99
CA ILE A 2 -16.55 1.82 -8.54
C ILE A 2 -16.60 3.30 -8.12
N ASN A 3 -15.60 3.80 -7.39
CA ASN A 3 -15.54 5.21 -6.99
C ASN A 3 -14.32 5.91 -7.58
N LYS A 4 -14.55 6.64 -8.68
CA LYS A 4 -13.54 7.42 -9.40
C LYS A 4 -13.04 8.66 -8.65
N GLU A 5 -13.62 9.01 -7.51
CA GLU A 5 -13.19 10.16 -6.70
C GLU A 5 -12.06 9.81 -5.75
N VAL A 6 -11.99 8.55 -5.31
CA VAL A 6 -11.04 8.09 -4.29
C VAL A 6 -10.07 7.05 -4.82
N ASP A 7 -10.41 6.29 -5.87
CA ASP A 7 -9.58 5.21 -6.42
C ASP A 7 -8.98 5.61 -7.77
N LEU A 8 -7.67 5.88 -7.80
CA LEU A 8 -6.96 6.30 -9.01
C LEU A 8 -6.89 5.18 -10.06
N SER A 9 -6.98 3.91 -9.67
CA SER A 9 -6.91 2.74 -10.57
C SER A 9 -8.08 2.70 -11.55
N VAL A 10 -9.20 3.33 -11.20
CA VAL A 10 -10.42 3.41 -12.03
C VAL A 10 -10.84 4.85 -12.35
N SER A 11 -10.09 5.84 -11.84
CA SER A 11 -10.38 7.26 -12.05
C SER A 11 -9.97 7.74 -13.45
N CYS A 12 -10.25 9.01 -13.71
CA CYS A 12 -9.72 9.73 -14.86
C CYS A 12 -9.47 11.19 -14.49
N TYR A 13 -8.56 11.85 -15.22
CA TYR A 13 -8.18 13.23 -14.94
C TYR A 13 -9.38 14.20 -14.86
N GLY A 14 -10.37 14.03 -15.75
CA GLY A 14 -11.59 14.85 -15.76
C GLY A 14 -12.41 14.76 -14.47
N LYS A 15 -12.31 13.66 -13.73
CA LYS A 15 -13.03 13.45 -12.47
C LYS A 15 -12.34 14.10 -11.26
N VAL A 16 -11.00 14.19 -11.30
CA VAL A 16 -10.18 14.65 -10.16
C VAL A 16 -9.67 16.07 -10.31
N LYS A 17 -9.56 16.59 -11.55
CA LYS A 17 -9.08 17.96 -11.79
C LYS A 17 -9.93 19.00 -11.06
N GLY A 18 -9.28 19.94 -10.38
CA GLY A 18 -9.94 21.01 -9.63
C GLY A 18 -10.57 20.57 -8.29
N ARG A 19 -10.38 19.32 -7.86
CA ARG A 19 -10.76 18.87 -6.52
C ARG A 19 -9.58 19.00 -5.57
N MET A 20 -9.90 19.29 -4.32
CA MET A 20 -8.93 19.30 -3.23
C MET A 20 -8.87 17.90 -2.61
N TYR A 21 -7.66 17.46 -2.28
CA TYR A 21 -7.40 16.21 -1.57
C TYR A 21 -6.47 16.51 -0.40
N ASP A 22 -6.83 16.02 0.78
CA ASP A 22 -6.14 16.28 2.05
C ASP A 22 -4.96 15.32 2.28
N LEU A 23 -5.06 14.10 1.73
CA LEU A 23 -4.16 12.99 1.98
C LEU A 23 -4.05 12.08 0.76
N VAL A 24 -2.85 11.56 0.52
CA VAL A 24 -2.61 10.46 -0.43
C VAL A 24 -2.43 9.16 0.33
N ILE A 25 -3.01 8.08 -0.17
CA ILE A 25 -2.85 6.72 0.37
C ILE A 25 -2.16 5.88 -0.69
N LEU A 26 -1.07 5.21 -0.32
CA LEU A 26 -0.29 4.35 -1.20
C LEU A 26 -0.37 2.89 -0.73
N PRO A 27 -1.21 2.06 -1.37
CA PRO A 27 -1.17 0.62 -1.16
C PRO A 27 0.17 0.06 -1.65
N TRP A 28 0.78 -0.80 -0.84
CA TRP A 28 2.04 -1.45 -1.20
C TRP A 28 1.99 -2.92 -0.80
N GLY A 29 2.09 -3.81 -1.79
CA GLY A 29 2.08 -5.25 -1.56
C GLY A 29 3.32 -5.94 -2.12
N ALA A 30 3.12 -7.13 -2.66
CA ALA A 30 4.11 -7.91 -3.37
C ALA A 30 3.47 -8.66 -4.55
N THR A 31 4.33 -9.26 -5.37
CA THR A 31 3.97 -10.28 -6.35
C THR A 31 4.55 -11.60 -5.85
N GLU A 32 3.73 -12.39 -5.16
CA GLU A 32 4.16 -13.62 -4.50
C GLU A 32 3.07 -14.69 -4.49
N PRO A 33 3.43 -15.97 -4.55
CA PRO A 33 2.44 -17.03 -4.35
C PRO A 33 1.84 -16.93 -2.95
N HIS A 34 0.53 -17.13 -2.85
CA HIS A 34 -0.21 -17.19 -1.59
C HIS A 34 -0.95 -18.53 -1.50
N ASN A 35 -0.21 -19.56 -1.11
CA ASN A 35 -0.69 -20.95 -1.17
C ASN A 35 -1.16 -21.31 -2.60
N LEU A 36 -1.95 -22.36 -2.77
CA LEU A 36 -2.40 -22.87 -4.08
C LEU A 36 -3.65 -22.18 -4.62
N HIS A 37 -4.28 -21.30 -3.85
CA HIS A 37 -5.65 -20.83 -4.11
C HIS A 37 -5.82 -19.31 -4.15
N LEU A 38 -4.94 -18.54 -3.50
CA LEU A 38 -5.04 -17.09 -3.52
C LEU A 38 -4.27 -16.47 -4.70
N PRO A 39 -4.68 -15.29 -5.17
CA PRO A 39 -3.97 -14.57 -6.23
C PRO A 39 -2.52 -14.22 -5.87
N TYR A 40 -1.65 -14.13 -6.87
CA TYR A 40 -0.28 -13.62 -6.71
C TYR A 40 -0.18 -12.17 -6.20
N LEU A 41 -1.28 -11.42 -6.34
CA LEU A 41 -1.38 -10.02 -5.96
C LEU A 41 -2.24 -9.83 -4.71
N THR A 42 -2.42 -10.86 -3.89
CA THR A 42 -3.25 -10.79 -2.66
C THR A 42 -2.86 -9.59 -1.80
N ASP A 43 -1.57 -9.38 -1.57
CA ASP A 43 -1.06 -8.25 -0.80
C ASP A 43 -1.46 -6.89 -1.38
N CYS A 44 -1.50 -6.78 -2.71
CA CYS A 44 -1.89 -5.55 -3.41
C CYS A 44 -3.41 -5.34 -3.38
N ILE A 45 -4.18 -6.41 -3.65
CA ILE A 45 -5.65 -6.36 -3.70
C ILE A 45 -6.19 -5.97 -2.32
N LEU A 46 -5.76 -6.67 -1.26
CA LEU A 46 -6.28 -6.44 0.08
C LEU A 46 -5.87 -5.07 0.63
N SER A 47 -4.61 -4.65 0.45
CA SER A 47 -4.18 -3.32 0.88
C SER A 47 -4.90 -2.19 0.13
N HIS A 48 -5.16 -2.37 -1.17
CA HIS A 48 -5.90 -1.41 -1.98
C HIS A 48 -7.36 -1.31 -1.53
N ASP A 49 -8.07 -2.43 -1.40
CA ASP A 49 -9.50 -2.42 -1.09
C ASP A 49 -9.76 -1.87 0.31
N VAL A 50 -8.92 -2.23 1.30
CA VAL A 50 -8.96 -1.64 2.64
C VAL A 50 -8.70 -0.13 2.59
N ALA A 51 -7.74 0.33 1.78
CA ALA A 51 -7.45 1.75 1.63
C ALA A 51 -8.61 2.53 1.00
N VAL A 52 -9.26 1.98 -0.03
CA VAL A 52 -10.42 2.60 -0.70
C VAL A 52 -11.60 2.70 0.26
N GLU A 53 -11.91 1.63 1.00
CA GLU A 53 -13.01 1.66 1.97
C GLU A 53 -12.73 2.63 3.12
N ALA A 54 -11.50 2.66 3.65
CA ALA A 54 -11.09 3.64 4.66
C ALA A 54 -11.17 5.08 4.15
N ALA A 55 -10.78 5.35 2.90
CA ALA A 55 -10.90 6.66 2.27
C ALA A 55 -12.37 7.11 2.16
N LEU A 56 -13.27 6.21 1.76
CA LEU A 56 -14.70 6.47 1.69
C LEU A 56 -15.29 6.80 3.07
N LEU A 57 -14.92 6.03 4.09
CA LEU A 57 -15.35 6.26 5.45
C LEU A 57 -14.79 7.59 5.99
N ALA A 58 -13.54 7.94 5.70
CA ALA A 58 -12.95 9.22 6.09
C ALA A 58 -13.70 10.40 5.47
N GLN A 59 -14.04 10.30 4.17
CA GLN A 59 -14.85 11.31 3.49
C GLN A 59 -16.25 11.43 4.10
N GLN A 60 -16.91 10.31 4.36
CA GLN A 60 -18.29 10.29 4.87
C GLN A 60 -18.38 10.79 6.33
N MET A 61 -17.43 10.41 7.18
CA MET A 61 -17.49 10.68 8.62
C MET A 61 -16.83 12.00 9.02
N TYR A 62 -15.84 12.45 8.25
CA TYR A 62 -14.98 13.57 8.64
C TYR A 62 -14.75 14.62 7.55
N ASP A 63 -15.36 14.48 6.36
CA ASP A 63 -15.14 15.34 5.19
C ASP A 63 -13.64 15.44 4.79
N ILE A 64 -12.90 14.35 5.00
CA ILE A 64 -11.49 14.23 4.61
C ILE A 64 -11.42 13.53 3.26
N HIS A 65 -10.89 14.21 2.25
CA HIS A 65 -10.81 13.71 0.88
C HIS A 65 -9.45 13.06 0.63
N CYS A 66 -9.45 11.74 0.45
CA CYS A 66 -8.23 10.97 0.20
C CYS A 66 -8.18 10.49 -1.26
N MET A 67 -6.97 10.41 -1.82
CA MET A 67 -6.72 9.71 -3.09
C MET A 67 -5.91 8.44 -2.82
N VAL A 68 -6.47 7.28 -3.17
CA VAL A 68 -5.80 5.98 -3.16
C VAL A 68 -5.08 5.77 -4.49
N MET A 69 -3.77 5.62 -4.42
CA MET A 69 -2.89 5.38 -5.56
C MET A 69 -2.99 3.91 -6.02
N PRO A 70 -2.59 3.60 -7.26
CA PRO A 70 -2.43 2.22 -7.69
C PRO A 70 -1.41 1.49 -6.80
N ALA A 71 -1.69 0.23 -6.49
CA ALA A 71 -0.85 -0.56 -5.60
C ALA A 71 0.56 -0.79 -6.18
N VAL A 72 1.58 -0.64 -5.35
CA VAL A 72 2.95 -1.02 -5.71
C VAL A 72 3.10 -2.54 -5.53
N THR A 73 3.45 -3.24 -6.61
CA THR A 73 3.56 -4.72 -6.64
C THR A 73 4.93 -5.26 -6.25
N MET A 74 5.82 -4.38 -5.79
CA MET A 74 7.24 -4.62 -5.60
C MET A 74 7.58 -4.87 -4.13
N GLY A 75 7.48 -6.14 -3.71
CA GLY A 75 7.70 -6.57 -2.32
C GLY A 75 9.08 -7.19 -2.06
N SER A 76 9.54 -7.13 -0.80
CA SER A 76 10.77 -7.80 -0.36
C SER A 76 10.47 -9.23 0.08
N GLN A 77 11.15 -10.19 -0.55
CA GLN A 77 10.92 -11.63 -0.37
C GLN A 77 11.99 -12.27 0.53
N ASN A 78 11.61 -13.29 1.31
CA ASN A 78 12.53 -14.10 2.11
C ASN A 78 13.34 -15.08 1.23
N PRO A 79 14.46 -15.63 1.74
CA PRO A 79 15.17 -16.73 1.09
C PRO A 79 14.25 -17.92 0.79
N GLY A 80 14.35 -18.51 -0.39
CA GLY A 80 13.51 -19.63 -0.83
C GLY A 80 12.26 -19.22 -1.62
N GLN A 81 11.73 -18.00 -1.40
CA GLN A 81 10.55 -17.54 -2.12
C GLN A 81 10.86 -17.12 -3.55
N ARG A 82 12.04 -16.54 -3.80
CA ARG A 82 12.46 -16.06 -5.13
C ARG A 82 12.55 -17.19 -6.17
N GLU A 83 12.79 -18.41 -5.73
CA GLU A 83 12.86 -19.61 -6.56
C GLU A 83 11.48 -20.11 -7.01
N LEU A 84 10.40 -19.65 -6.37
CA LEU A 84 9.03 -20.01 -6.75
C LEU A 84 8.64 -19.31 -8.07
N PRO A 85 7.98 -20.01 -9.00
CA PRO A 85 7.58 -19.43 -10.28
C PRO A 85 6.81 -18.11 -10.12
N PHE A 86 7.22 -17.09 -10.86
CA PHE A 86 6.60 -15.76 -10.90
C PHE A 86 6.68 -14.93 -9.60
N CYS A 87 7.35 -15.40 -8.54
CA CYS A 87 7.67 -14.58 -7.36
C CYS A 87 8.71 -13.51 -7.73
N ILE A 88 8.44 -12.24 -7.41
CA ILE A 88 9.33 -11.12 -7.74
C ILE A 88 9.91 -10.52 -6.46
N HIS A 89 11.18 -10.85 -6.17
CA HIS A 89 11.94 -10.19 -5.13
C HIS A 89 12.37 -8.78 -5.56
N THR A 90 12.00 -7.77 -4.77
CA THR A 90 12.47 -6.40 -4.94
C THR A 90 13.47 -6.03 -3.86
N ARG A 91 14.64 -5.55 -4.28
CA ARG A 91 15.68 -5.03 -3.37
C ARG A 91 15.22 -3.77 -2.67
N TYR A 92 15.74 -3.53 -1.48
CA TYR A 92 15.47 -2.34 -0.69
C TYR A 92 15.75 -1.04 -1.45
N GLU A 93 16.86 -0.95 -2.19
CA GLU A 93 17.24 0.26 -2.94
C GLU A 93 16.24 0.56 -4.06
N THR A 94 15.67 -0.47 -4.68
CA THR A 94 14.64 -0.32 -5.70
C THR A 94 13.33 0.16 -5.09
N GLN A 95 12.93 -0.39 -3.93
CA GLN A 95 11.77 0.12 -3.19
C GLN A 95 11.96 1.57 -2.76
N LYS A 96 13.14 1.93 -2.26
CA LYS A 96 13.48 3.31 -1.88
C LYS A 96 13.41 4.24 -3.09
N ALA A 97 13.94 3.85 -4.24
CA ALA A 97 13.85 4.65 -5.47
C ALA A 97 12.39 4.89 -5.89
N ILE A 98 11.55 3.86 -5.88
CA ILE A 98 10.11 3.97 -6.17
C ILE A 98 9.45 4.97 -5.23
N LEU A 99 9.65 4.84 -3.91
CA LEU A 99 9.05 5.75 -2.94
C LEU A 99 9.56 7.19 -3.12
N THR A 100 10.84 7.36 -3.44
CA THR A 100 11.45 8.67 -3.68
C THR A 100 10.80 9.39 -4.87
N ASP A 101 10.63 8.70 -6.00
CA ASP A 101 10.01 9.29 -7.20
C ASP A 101 8.53 9.62 -6.98
N ILE A 102 7.81 8.76 -6.24
CA ILE A 102 6.42 9.01 -5.85
C ILE A 102 6.34 10.26 -4.97
N VAL A 103 7.13 10.33 -3.90
CA VAL A 103 7.12 11.47 -2.97
C VAL A 103 7.53 12.76 -3.67
N ALA A 104 8.58 12.74 -4.50
CA ALA A 104 9.01 13.90 -5.27
C ALA A 104 7.89 14.43 -6.18
N SER A 105 7.18 13.53 -6.85
CA SER A 105 6.06 13.88 -7.73
C SER A 105 4.88 14.46 -6.96
N LEU A 106 4.48 13.82 -5.86
CA LEU A 106 3.38 14.29 -5.01
C LEU A 106 3.71 15.63 -4.36
N TYR A 107 4.97 15.80 -3.92
CA TYR A 107 5.47 17.04 -3.34
C TYR A 107 5.38 18.20 -4.34
N ALA A 108 5.81 17.98 -5.59
CA ALA A 108 5.73 18.96 -6.67
C ALA A 108 4.28 19.32 -7.04
N GLN A 109 3.33 18.41 -6.83
CA GLN A 109 1.89 18.64 -7.01
C GLN A 109 1.24 19.38 -5.84
N GLY A 110 1.98 19.64 -4.75
CA GLY A 110 1.51 20.36 -3.57
C GLY A 110 1.02 19.48 -2.42
N PHE A 111 1.07 18.15 -2.54
CA PHE A 111 0.72 17.25 -1.45
C PHE A 111 1.79 17.28 -0.36
N ARG A 112 1.36 17.07 0.89
CA ARG A 112 2.24 17.09 2.08
C ARG A 112 1.99 15.94 3.05
N LYS A 113 1.10 15.00 2.72
CA LYS A 113 0.74 13.88 3.58
C LYS A 113 0.56 12.62 2.74
N LEU A 114 1.23 11.56 3.16
CA LEU A 114 1.17 10.23 2.56
C LEU A 114 1.02 9.17 3.65
N VAL A 115 0.07 8.25 3.47
CA VAL A 115 -0.03 7.02 4.27
C VAL A 115 0.26 5.84 3.37
N ILE A 116 1.27 5.05 3.71
CA ILE A 116 1.53 3.75 3.09
C ILE A 116 0.66 2.71 3.79
N VAL A 117 -0.20 2.02 3.05
CA VAL A 117 -0.97 0.87 3.53
C VAL A 117 -0.28 -0.38 3.02
N ASN A 118 0.52 -1.00 3.87
CA ASN A 118 1.30 -2.17 3.52
C ASN A 118 0.46 -3.44 3.65
N GLY A 119 0.51 -4.25 2.60
CA GLY A 119 -0.11 -5.56 2.51
C GLY A 119 0.89 -6.70 2.50
N HIS A 120 2.19 -6.46 2.70
CA HIS A 120 3.20 -7.52 2.70
C HIS A 120 4.18 -7.39 3.87
N GLY A 121 4.22 -8.38 4.76
CA GLY A 121 5.04 -8.33 5.98
C GLY A 121 6.56 -8.27 5.75
N GLY A 122 7.04 -8.61 4.55
CA GLY A 122 8.46 -8.49 4.20
C GLY A 122 8.92 -7.05 3.90
N ASN A 123 8.00 -6.13 3.65
CA ASN A 123 8.33 -4.73 3.35
C ASN A 123 8.72 -3.96 4.62
N THR A 124 9.71 -3.07 4.50
CA THR A 124 10.14 -2.21 5.61
C THR A 124 10.34 -0.77 5.15
N PHE A 125 9.57 0.16 5.73
CA PHE A 125 9.55 1.57 5.26
C PHE A 125 10.33 2.53 6.16
N LYS A 126 10.59 2.17 7.43
CA LYS A 126 11.08 3.11 8.46
C LYS A 126 12.34 3.89 8.04
N SER A 127 13.32 3.21 7.47
CA SER A 127 14.57 3.86 7.03
C SER A 127 14.35 4.74 5.79
N MET A 128 13.46 4.36 4.87
CA MET A 128 13.13 5.20 3.70
C MET A 128 12.40 6.47 4.14
N ILE A 129 11.43 6.32 5.05
CA ILE A 129 10.68 7.44 5.64
C ILE A 129 11.62 8.39 6.37
N ARG A 130 12.57 7.86 7.15
CA ARG A 130 13.55 8.68 7.86
C ARG A 130 14.40 9.52 6.89
N ASP A 131 14.91 8.90 5.82
CA ASP A 131 15.72 9.62 4.84
C ASP A 131 14.88 10.69 4.12
N LEU A 132 13.68 10.34 3.65
CA LEU A 132 12.78 11.28 2.98
C LEU A 132 12.29 12.40 3.88
N SER A 133 12.20 12.20 5.20
CA SER A 133 11.86 13.27 6.15
C SER A 133 12.95 14.34 6.27
N VAL A 134 14.20 14.02 5.90
CA VAL A 134 15.30 15.00 5.80
C VAL A 134 15.20 15.77 4.49
N ASP A 135 14.92 15.08 3.39
CA ASP A 135 14.82 15.67 2.05
C ASP A 135 13.54 16.53 1.88
N TYR A 136 12.44 16.13 2.54
CA TYR A 136 11.12 16.77 2.48
C TYR A 136 10.56 17.00 3.90
N PRO A 137 11.09 17.98 4.66
CA PRO A 137 10.79 18.15 6.09
C PRO A 137 9.35 18.54 6.40
N ASP A 138 8.59 19.06 5.44
CA ASP A 138 7.16 19.39 5.54
C ASP A 138 6.24 18.33 4.91
N PHE A 139 6.77 17.19 4.46
CA PHE A 139 6.00 16.08 3.91
C PHE A 139 5.91 14.92 4.91
N LEU A 140 4.73 14.74 5.52
CA LEU A 140 4.47 13.68 6.47
C LEU A 140 4.26 12.33 5.76
N ILE A 141 5.07 11.33 6.11
CA ILE A 141 4.88 9.94 5.66
C ILE A 141 4.62 9.04 6.88
N ALA A 142 3.51 8.33 6.87
CA ALA A 142 3.21 7.26 7.82
C ALA A 142 3.08 5.92 7.09
N SER A 143 3.33 4.81 7.77
CA SER A 143 3.12 3.46 7.25
C SER A 143 2.32 2.63 8.25
N SER A 144 1.36 1.84 7.76
CA SER A 144 0.57 0.91 8.56
C SER A 144 0.44 -0.43 7.84
N GLU A 145 0.42 -1.51 8.62
CA GLU A 145 0.16 -2.88 8.16
C GLU A 145 -1.34 -3.15 8.33
N TRP A 146 -2.11 -3.31 7.24
CA TRP A 146 -3.57 -3.44 7.36
C TRP A 146 -3.97 -4.62 8.26
N PHE A 147 -3.25 -5.73 8.13
CA PHE A 147 -3.47 -6.98 8.85
C PHE A 147 -3.05 -6.94 10.33
N ALA A 148 -2.34 -5.89 10.75
CA ALA A 148 -1.94 -5.70 12.15
C ALA A 148 -2.78 -4.65 12.88
N VAL A 149 -3.71 -3.97 12.18
CA VAL A 149 -4.64 -3.02 12.79
C VAL A 149 -5.58 -3.74 13.77
N LEU A 150 -6.00 -4.96 13.42
CA LEU A 150 -6.81 -5.84 14.25
C LEU A 150 -6.06 -7.13 14.55
N LYS A 151 -6.43 -7.83 15.63
CA LYS A 151 -5.80 -9.10 15.98
C LYS A 151 -6.37 -10.21 15.11
N ALA A 152 -5.50 -10.93 14.41
CA ALA A 152 -5.91 -11.99 13.49
C ALA A 152 -6.70 -13.13 14.18
N GLY A 153 -6.38 -13.43 15.44
CA GLY A 153 -7.10 -14.45 16.23
C GLY A 153 -8.57 -14.12 16.53
N ASP A 154 -9.00 -12.88 16.29
CA ASP A 154 -10.40 -12.49 16.43
C ASP A 154 -11.24 -12.92 15.20
N PHE A 155 -10.59 -13.31 14.10
CA PHE A 155 -11.26 -13.58 12.80
C PHE A 155 -10.89 -14.93 12.17
N PHE A 156 -9.74 -15.51 12.51
CA PHE A 156 -9.28 -16.76 11.93
C PHE A 156 -8.95 -17.79 13.02
N GLU A 157 -9.54 -18.97 12.89
CA GLU A 157 -9.25 -20.12 13.77
C GLU A 157 -7.99 -20.87 13.35
N ASP A 158 -7.73 -20.95 12.04
CA ASP A 158 -6.56 -21.60 11.46
C ASP A 158 -5.60 -20.55 10.85
N PRO A 159 -4.35 -20.46 11.34
CA PRO A 159 -3.34 -19.59 10.74
C PRO A 159 -3.07 -19.91 9.26
N ALA A 160 -3.26 -21.16 8.80
CA ALA A 160 -2.95 -21.58 7.42
C ALA A 160 -3.85 -20.94 6.36
N ILE A 161 -5.04 -20.46 6.74
CA ILE A 161 -5.97 -19.74 5.85
C ILE A 161 -5.81 -18.22 5.94
N MET A 162 -4.94 -17.71 6.82
CA MET A 162 -4.70 -16.27 6.90
C MET A 162 -4.01 -15.80 5.61
N PRO A 163 -4.49 -14.70 4.98
CA PRO A 163 -3.87 -14.15 3.78
C PRO A 163 -2.41 -13.76 3.97
N MET A 164 -1.93 -13.62 5.21
CA MET A 164 -0.56 -13.20 5.53
C MET A 164 0.30 -14.34 6.09
N ASN A 165 -0.07 -15.61 5.82
CA ASN A 165 0.72 -16.75 6.30
C ASN A 165 1.81 -17.17 5.30
N TRP A 166 2.97 -16.53 5.46
CA TRP A 166 4.19 -16.75 4.69
C TRP A 166 5.00 -18.01 5.10
N LYS A 167 4.55 -18.80 6.08
CA LYS A 167 5.35 -19.92 6.66
C LYS A 167 5.14 -21.28 5.99
N HIS A 168 4.27 -21.39 5.00
CA HIS A 168 3.89 -22.68 4.42
C HIS A 168 4.10 -22.78 2.89
N LEU A 169 5.00 -21.97 2.35
CA LEU A 169 5.46 -22.05 0.96
C LEU A 169 6.92 -22.49 0.89
#